data_AF-A0A9C6WY53-F1
#
_entry.id   AF-A0A9C6WY53-F1
#
_cell.length_a   1.000
_cell.length_b   1.000
_cell.length_c   1.000
_cell.angle_alpha   90.00
_cell.angle_beta   90.00
_cell.angle_gamma   90.00
#
_symmetry.space_group_name_H-M   'P 1'
#
loop_
_entity.id
_entity.type
_entity.pdbx_description
1 polymer ?
#
loop_
_entity_poly.entity_id
_entity_poly.type
_entity_poly.pdbx_seq_one_letter_code
_entity_poly.pdbx_strand_id
1 'polypeptide(L)' 'MECNICFEAYDLEVRVPKTVVPCGHPVCLPCLQRVGRQQCPSCREPFTVRPASLPNNFSVIDLMENQGKAR' A
#
# COMPACT_ATOMS: atom_id res chain seq x y z
N MET A 1 -8.90 -7.89 -0.84
CA MET A 1 -7.42 -7.85 -0.69
C MET A 1 -7.05 -7.00 0.52
N GLU A 2 -6.00 -7.37 1.25
CA GLU A 2 -5.68 -6.86 2.59
C GLU A 2 -4.21 -6.45 2.70
N CYS A 3 -3.91 -5.54 3.63
CA CYS A 3 -2.55 -5.09 3.89
C CYS A 3 -1.79 -6.08 4.77
N ASN A 4 -0.62 -6.53 4.33
CA ASN A 4 0.23 -7.46 5.09
C ASN A 4 0.81 -6.90 6.40
N ILE A 5 0.57 -5.62 6.71
CA ILE A 5 1.08 -4.96 7.93
C ILE A 5 -0.01 -4.83 9.00
N CYS A 6 -1.21 -4.40 8.62
CA CYS A 6 -2.34 -4.25 9.56
C CYS A 6 -3.42 -5.32 9.42
N PHE A 7 -3.34 -6.18 8.39
CA PHE A 7 -4.33 -7.22 8.05
C PHE A 7 -5.74 -6.69 7.76
N GLU A 8 -5.84 -5.39 7.44
CA GLU A 8 -7.10 -4.75 7.09
C GLU A 8 -7.28 -4.68 5.57
N ALA A 9 -8.53 -4.73 5.10
CA ALA A 9 -8.87 -4.59 3.70
C ALA A 9 -8.34 -3.26 3.12
N TYR A 10 -7.82 -3.30 1.91
CA TYR A 10 -7.50 -2.08 1.16
C TYR A 10 -8.80 -1.37 0.73
N ASP A 11 -8.72 -0.05 0.58
CA ASP A 11 -9.80 0.79 0.07
C ASP A 11 -9.19 1.98 -0.71
N LEU A 12 -10.02 2.74 -1.42
CA LEU A 12 -9.55 3.84 -2.28
C LEU A 12 -9.46 5.20 -1.56
N GLU A 13 -9.82 5.28 -0.28
CA GLU A 13 -9.93 6.55 0.45
C GLU A 13 -8.91 6.65 1.58
N VAL A 14 -8.91 5.68 2.49
CA VAL A 14 -8.12 5.65 3.71
C VAL A 14 -6.97 4.65 3.58
N ARG A 15 -7.24 3.39 3.25
CA ARG A 15 -6.24 2.33 3.12
C ARG A 15 -5.84 2.12 1.67
N VAL A 16 -5.45 3.20 1.01
CA VAL A 16 -4.94 3.14 -0.37
C VAL A 16 -3.67 2.28 -0.41
N PRO A 17 -3.62 1.22 -1.24
CA PRO A 17 -2.41 0.43 -1.42
C PRO A 17 -1.36 1.26 -2.14
N LYS A 18 -0.24 1.55 -1.46
CA LYS A 18 0.91 2.28 -2.02
C LYS A 18 2.02 1.30 -2.36
N THR A 19 2.65 1.49 -3.50
CA THR A 19 3.88 0.76 -3.87
C THR A 19 5.08 1.49 -3.32
N VAL A 20 5.82 0.87 -2.40
CA VAL A 20 7.05 1.45 -1.84
C VAL A 20 8.17 1.33 -2.86
N VAL A 21 8.78 2.44 -3.25
CA VAL A 21 9.90 2.49 -4.21
C VAL A 21 11.20 2.73 -3.42
N PRO A 22 12.27 1.96 -3.66
CA PRO A 22 12.49 1.07 -4.82
C PRO A 22 12.07 -0.41 -4.65
N CYS A 23 11.68 -0.86 -3.46
CA CYS A 23 11.51 -2.30 -3.22
C CYS A 23 10.26 -2.97 -3.83
N GLY A 24 9.26 -2.21 -4.28
CA GLY A 24 8.06 -2.71 -4.94
C GLY A 24 6.98 -3.29 -4.01
N HIS A 25 7.18 -3.33 -2.69
CA HIS A 25 6.20 -3.90 -1.78
C HIS A 25 4.92 -3.03 -1.67
N PRO A 26 3.72 -3.63 -1.75
CA PRO A 26 2.47 -2.93 -1.48
C PRO A 26 2.22 -2.79 0.03
N VAL A 27 1.97 -1.56 0.49
CA VAL A 27 1.62 -1.26 1.89
C VAL A 27 0.55 -0.18 1.92
N CYS A 28 -0.43 -0.26 2.82
CA CYS A 28 -1.46 0.78 2.90
C CYS A 28 -0.88 2.12 3.41
N LEU A 29 -1.44 3.23 2.93
CA LEU A 29 -1.01 4.57 3.32
C LEU A 29 -0.94 4.78 4.85
N PRO A 30 -1.93 4.36 5.67
CA PRO A 30 -1.88 4.53 7.12
C PRO A 30 -0.71 3.79 7.78
N CYS A 31 -0.38 2.59 7.31
CA CYS A 31 0.77 1.83 7.82
C CYS A 31 2.09 2.54 7.50
N LEU A 32 2.23 3.09 6.30
CA LEU A 32 3.43 3.84 5.92
C LEU A 32 3.58 5.14 6.73
N GLN A 33 2.49 5.79 7.11
CA GLN A 33 2.52 6.99 7.94
C GLN A 33 2.87 6.67 9.41
N ARG A 34 2.52 5.48 9.92
CA ARG A 34 2.80 5.08 11.31
C ARG A 34 4.26 4.72 11.58
N VAL A 35 5.01 4.28 10.58
CA VAL A 35 6.37 3.73 10.77
C VAL A 35 7.36 4.80 11.25
N GLY A 36 7.05 6.09 11.08
CA GLY A 36 7.85 7.21 11.59
C GLY A 36 9.25 7.35 10.97
N ARG A 37 9.68 6.35 10.19
CA ARG A 37 10.91 6.27 9.43
C ARG A 37 10.55 6.03 7.98
N GLN A 38 11.28 6.65 7.04
CA GLN A 38 11.04 6.44 5.62
C GLN A 38 11.66 5.11 5.16
N GLN A 39 11.15 3.99 5.70
CA GLN A 39 11.61 2.62 5.41
C GLN A 39 10.41 1.71 5.18
N CYS A 40 10.54 0.82 4.20
CA CYS A 40 9.53 -0.17 3.90
C CYS A 40 9.26 -1.07 5.13
N PRO A 41 8.02 -1.19 5.60
CA PRO A 41 7.71 -2.05 6.74
C PRO A 41 7.98 -3.55 6.50
N SER A 42 7.93 -3.98 5.23
CA SER A 42 8.10 -5.39 4.85
C SER A 42 9.57 -5.82 4.74
N CYS A 43 10.43 -4.95 4.19
CA CYS A 43 11.83 -5.31 3.89
C CYS A 43 12.87 -4.32 4.42
N ARG A 44 12.45 -3.23 5.07
CA ARG A 44 13.28 -2.15 5.63
C ARG A 44 14.06 -1.32 4.61
N GLU A 45 13.81 -1.53 3.31
CA GLU A 45 14.39 -0.69 2.26
C GLU A 45 13.99 0.77 2.45
N PRO A 46 14.95 1.72 2.48
CA PRO A 46 14.64 3.13 2.61
C PRO A 46 13.89 3.66 1.37
N PHE A 47 13.00 4.61 1.59
CA PHE A 47 12.37 5.41 0.54
C PHE A 47 12.54 6.90 0.87
N THR A 48 12.53 7.78 -0.13
CA THR A 48 12.88 9.20 0.07
C THR A 48 11.69 10.15 0.04
N VAL A 49 10.55 9.69 -0.46
CA VAL A 49 9.34 10.51 -0.62
C VAL A 49 8.40 10.37 0.59
N ARG A 50 7.41 11.28 0.69
CA ARG A 50 6.34 11.15 1.68
C ARG A 50 5.45 9.94 1.33
N PRO A 51 4.91 9.21 2.32
CA PRO A 51 3.99 8.10 2.08
C PRO A 51 2.84 8.40 1.10
N ALA A 52 2.25 9.60 1.18
CA ALA A 52 1.15 10.01 0.29
C ALA A 52 1.61 10.20 -1.17
N SER A 53 2.88 10.53 -1.39
CA SER A 53 3.48 10.74 -2.72
C SER A 53 3.97 9.45 -3.38
N LEU A 54 3.95 8.31 -2.66
CA LEU A 54 4.22 7.02 -3.28
C LEU A 54 3.12 6.68 -4.30
N PRO A 55 3.47 6.00 -5.40
CA PRO A 55 2.49 5.59 -6.40
C PRO A 55 1.47 4.63 -5.79
N ASN A 56 0.22 4.74 -6.23
CA ASN A 56 -0.80 3.75 -5.90
C ASN A 56 -0.48 2.44 -6.61
N ASN A 57 -0.75 1.32 -5.96
CA ASN A 57 -0.63 0.02 -6.60
C ASN A 57 -1.91 -0.27 -7.40
N PHE A 58 -1.90 0.14 -8.68
CA PHE A 58 -3.04 -0.06 -9.57
C PHE A 58 -3.39 -1.53 -9.78
N SER A 59 -2.42 -2.45 -9.74
CA SER A 59 -2.72 -3.89 -9.85
C SER A 59 -3.57 -4.41 -8.68
N VAL A 60 -3.32 -3.90 -7.46
CA VAL A 60 -4.17 -4.20 -6.30
C VAL A 60 -5.53 -3.50 -6.44
N ILE A 61 -5.58 -2.27 -6.95
CA ILE A 61 -6.85 -1.57 -7.15
C ILE A 61 -7.72 -2.31 -8.19
N ASP A 62 -7.17 -2.66 -9.35
CA ASP A 62 -7.88 -3.35 -10.43
C ASP A 62 -8.44 -4.69 -9.96
N LEU A 63 -7.66 -5.46 -9.19
CA LEU A 63 -8.12 -6.75 -8.66
C LEU A 63 -9.16 -6.57 -7.54
N MET A 64 -9.19 -5.45 -6.80
CA MET A 64 -10.31 -5.13 -5.89
C MET A 64 -11.59 -4.88 -6.69
N GLU A 65 -11.51 -4.12 -7.77
CA GLU A 65 -12.67 -3.77 -8.60
C GLU A 65 -13.20 -4.97 -9.39
N ASN A 66 -12.31 -5.83 -9.91
CA ASN A 66 -12.70 -7.02 -10.66
C ASN A 66 -13.23 -8.16 -9.77
N GLN A 67 -12.91 -8.19 -8.47
CA GLN A 67 -13.56 -9.11 -7.52
C GLN A 67 -15.06 -8.82 -7.34
N GLY A 68 -15.53 -7.62 -7.72
CA GLY A 68 -16.95 -7.25 -7.70
C GLY A 68 -17.76 -7.66 -8.95
N LYS A 69 -17.12 -8.12 -10.02
CA LYS A 69 -17.77 -8.42 -11.32
C LYS A 69 -18.01 -9.91 -11.59
N ALA A 70 -17.68 -10.79 -10.66
CA ALA A 70 -17.84 -12.24 -10.81
C ALA A 70 -18.98 -12.81 -9.93
N ARG A 71 -20.09 -12.08 -9.78
CA ARG A 71 -21.29 -12.56 -9.10
C ARG A 71 -22.53 -12.41 -9.97
#